data_AF-A0A5C6JUK3-F1
#
_entry.id   AF-A0A5C6JUK3-F1
#
_cell.length_a   1.000
_cell.length_b   1.000
_cell.length_c   1.000
_cell.angle_alpha   90.00
_cell.angle_beta   90.00
_cell.angle_gamma   90.00
#
_symmetry.space_group_name_H-M   'P 1'
#
loop_
_entity.id
_entity.type
_entity.pdbx_description
1 polymer ?
#
loop_
_entity_poly.entity_id
_entity_poly.type
_entity_poly.pdbx_seq_one_letter_code
_entity_poly.pdbx_strand_id
1 'polypeptide(L)'
;MPTVPYDDDAPLLADLMPWSVAPLRPGRAWPTAPDPATLKARWDALLKAGLPEREALFEPTRARTLHSAVAQLPGRSAGTRRLARAEDPCAEPVRVLAGPFDEQWLIPDHRLLDAARPELWRVADAHQVFAVTTPDAHHPVLATSLLPTLRTGRV
;
A
#
# COMPACT_ATOMS: atom_id res chain seq x y z
N MET A 1 21.11 -19.47 25.39
CA MET A 1 21.25 -18.66 24.16
C MET A 1 22.09 -17.46 24.51
N PRO A 2 23.24 -17.21 23.85
CA PRO A 2 24.02 -16.03 24.15
C PRO A 2 23.25 -14.82 23.63
N THR A 3 22.77 -13.99 24.54
CA THR A 3 22.28 -12.64 24.23
C THR A 3 23.48 -11.81 23.80
N VAL A 4 23.60 -11.55 22.50
CA VAL A 4 24.54 -10.55 21.98
C VAL A 4 24.18 -9.23 22.65
N PRO A 5 25.11 -8.56 23.36
CA PRO A 5 24.84 -7.23 23.89
C PRO A 5 24.50 -6.33 22.69
N TYR A 6 23.47 -5.49 22.83
CA TYR A 6 23.17 -4.45 21.86
C TYR A 6 24.39 -3.53 21.84
N ASP A 7 25.24 -3.70 20.83
CA ASP A 7 26.46 -2.92 20.68
C ASP A 7 26.02 -1.55 20.16
N ASP A 8 26.26 -0.49 20.93
CA ASP A 8 25.98 0.90 20.51
C ASP A 8 26.80 1.27 19.25
N ASP A 9 27.80 0.46 18.89
CA ASP A 9 28.60 0.57 17.67
C ASP A 9 27.96 -0.09 16.43
N ALA A 10 26.80 -0.74 16.56
CA ALA A 10 26.10 -1.34 15.41
C ALA A 10 25.51 -0.25 14.49
N PRO A 11 25.72 -0.33 13.16
CA PRO A 11 25.19 0.67 12.23
C PRO A 11 23.66 0.65 12.21
N LEU A 12 23.04 1.82 12.04
CA LEU A 12 21.59 1.90 11.90
C LEU A 12 21.16 1.23 10.59
N LEU A 13 19.95 0.67 10.55
CA LEU A 13 19.41 0.08 9.32
C LEU A 13 19.40 1.11 8.17
N ALA A 14 19.16 2.39 8.48
CA ALA A 14 19.19 3.46 7.49
C ALA A 14 20.59 3.68 6.88
N ASP A 15 21.66 3.35 7.60
CA ASP A 15 23.05 3.47 7.11
C ASP A 15 23.45 2.30 6.23
N LEU A 16 22.80 1.14 6.40
CA LEU A 16 23.04 -0.06 5.60
C LEU A 16 22.27 -0.07 4.28
N MET A 17 21.10 0.58 4.25
CA MET A 17 20.21 0.54 3.09
C MET A 17 20.55 1.67 2.11
N PRO A 18 20.61 1.40 0.78
CA PRO A 18 20.94 2.42 -0.22
C PRO A 18 19.88 3.53 -0.29
N TRP A 19 18.65 3.23 0.11
CA TRP A 19 17.56 4.17 0.29
C TRP A 19 16.46 3.53 1.16
N SER A 20 15.59 4.36 1.73
CA SER A 20 14.41 3.91 2.47
C SER A 20 13.24 4.86 2.24
N VAL A 21 12.01 4.34 2.33
CA VAL A 21 10.78 5.14 2.35
C VAL A 21 9.77 4.53 3.31
N ALA A 22 8.84 5.35 3.79
CA ALA A 22 7.68 4.86 4.54
C ALA A 22 6.79 3.97 3.65
N PRO A 23 6.14 2.94 4.21
CA PRO A 23 5.21 2.07 3.50
C PRO A 23 4.10 2.82 2.75
N LEU A 24 3.50 2.15 1.76
CA LEU A 24 2.35 2.71 1.05
C LEU A 24 1.15 2.78 2.00
N ARG A 25 0.34 3.82 1.85
CA ARG A 25 -0.80 4.09 2.73
C ARG A 25 -2.07 4.22 1.91
N PRO A 26 -3.02 3.27 2.03
CA PRO A 26 -4.33 3.41 1.40
C PRO A 26 -5.11 4.61 1.97
N GLY A 27 -5.04 4.81 3.29
CA GLY A 27 -5.71 5.92 3.97
C GLY A 27 -7.20 5.67 4.29
N ARG A 28 -7.71 4.52 3.87
CA ARG A 28 -9.05 3.99 4.19
C ARG A 28 -9.00 2.46 4.15
N ALA A 29 -10.04 1.80 4.68
CA ALA A 29 -10.04 0.35 4.85
C ALA A 29 -10.31 -0.42 3.54
N TRP A 30 -11.13 0.13 2.65
CA TRP A 30 -11.78 -0.69 1.62
C TRP A 30 -11.02 -0.97 0.31
N PRO A 31 -9.93 -0.29 -0.11
CA PRO A 31 -9.16 -0.79 -1.24
C PRO A 31 -8.31 -2.01 -0.87
N THR A 32 -8.35 -2.44 0.40
CA THR A 32 -7.73 -3.67 0.92
C THR A 32 -8.77 -4.68 1.43
N ALA A 33 -8.51 -5.97 1.25
CA ALA A 33 -9.38 -7.06 1.71
C ALA A 33 -8.62 -8.40 1.79
N PRO A 34 -9.11 -9.40 2.56
CA PRO A 34 -8.51 -10.73 2.60
C PRO A 34 -8.67 -11.52 1.28
N ASP A 35 -9.59 -11.11 0.40
CA ASP A 35 -9.85 -11.76 -0.89
C ASP A 35 -10.05 -10.76 -2.04
N PRO A 36 -9.72 -11.13 -3.29
CA PRO A 36 -9.79 -10.22 -4.43
C PRO A 36 -11.23 -10.02 -4.95
N ALA A 37 -12.16 -10.96 -4.69
CA ALA A 37 -13.54 -10.85 -5.16
C ALA A 37 -14.29 -9.73 -4.43
N THR A 38 -14.07 -9.60 -3.12
CA THR A 38 -14.56 -8.49 -2.30
C THR A 38 -14.08 -7.14 -2.85
N LEU A 39 -12.83 -7.04 -3.28
CA LEU A 39 -12.30 -5.80 -3.87
C LEU A 39 -12.97 -5.45 -5.18
N LYS A 40 -13.15 -6.43 -6.07
CA LYS A 40 -13.85 -6.25 -7.34
C LYS A 40 -15.32 -5.84 -7.11
N ALA A 41 -16.01 -6.47 -6.17
CA ALA A 41 -17.38 -6.12 -5.81
C ALA A 41 -17.51 -4.69 -5.24
N ARG A 42 -16.57 -4.28 -4.37
CA ARG A 42 -16.53 -2.90 -3.83
C ARG A 42 -16.25 -1.87 -4.91
N TRP A 43 -15.33 -2.16 -5.82
CA TRP A 43 -15.07 -1.32 -6.98
C TRP A 43 -16.32 -1.14 -7.85
N ASP A 44 -17.03 -2.23 -8.15
CA ASP A 44 -18.27 -2.18 -8.92
C ASP A 44 -19.36 -1.38 -8.21
N ALA A 45 -19.50 -1.53 -6.89
CA ALA A 45 -20.43 -0.74 -6.09
C ALA A 45 -20.10 0.75 -6.16
N LEU A 46 -18.81 1.11 -6.03
CA LEU A 46 -18.34 2.49 -6.17
C LEU A 46 -18.67 3.07 -7.55
N LEU A 47 -18.49 2.31 -8.63
CA LEU A 47 -18.76 2.77 -10.00
C LEU A 47 -20.24 2.80 -10.36
N LYS A 48 -21.09 2.01 -9.70
CA LYS A 48 -22.56 2.06 -9.89
C LYS A 48 -23.20 3.20 -9.12
N ALA A 49 -22.58 3.64 -8.02
CA ALA A 49 -23.08 4.76 -7.21
C ALA A 49 -23.04 6.09 -7.97
N GLY A 50 -24.07 6.91 -7.74
CA GLY A 50 -24.10 8.32 -8.16
C GLY A 50 -23.09 9.15 -7.36
N LEU A 51 -22.74 10.35 -7.84
CA LEU A 51 -21.63 11.15 -7.26
C LEU A 51 -21.68 11.33 -5.73
N PRO A 52 -22.81 11.70 -5.09
CA PRO A 52 -22.84 11.87 -3.63
C PRO A 52 -22.58 10.57 -2.86
N GLU A 53 -23.19 9.48 -3.29
CA GLU A 53 -23.02 8.15 -2.69
C GLU A 53 -21.61 7.61 -2.97
N ARG A 54 -21.09 7.83 -4.18
CA ARG A 54 -19.72 7.47 -4.55
C ARG A 54 -18.71 8.18 -3.65
N GLU A 55 -18.94 9.44 -3.31
CA GLU A 55 -18.07 10.19 -2.40
C GLU A 55 -18.12 9.61 -0.98
N ALA A 56 -19.31 9.28 -0.49
CA ALA A 56 -19.48 8.61 0.80
C ALA A 56 -18.77 7.25 0.84
N LEU A 57 -18.97 6.40 -0.17
CA LEU A 57 -18.32 5.09 -0.32
C LEU A 57 -16.79 5.23 -0.46
N PHE A 58 -16.32 6.29 -1.11
CA PHE A 58 -14.90 6.49 -1.33
C PHE A 58 -14.13 6.84 -0.06
N GLU A 59 -14.77 7.50 0.92
CA GLU A 59 -14.13 8.01 2.13
C GLU A 59 -12.96 8.98 1.82
N PRO A 60 -13.25 10.18 1.28
CA PRO A 60 -12.21 11.13 0.89
C PRO A 60 -11.39 11.57 2.11
N THR A 61 -10.09 11.71 1.89
CA THR A 61 -9.15 12.25 2.87
C THR A 61 -8.59 13.58 2.36
N ARG A 62 -7.86 14.29 3.22
CA ARG A 62 -7.09 15.48 2.80
C ARG A 62 -6.12 15.20 1.65
N ALA A 63 -5.64 13.96 1.52
CA ALA A 63 -4.64 13.58 0.53
C ALA A 63 -5.29 13.14 -0.78
N ARG A 64 -6.52 12.64 -0.73
CA ARG A 64 -7.13 11.97 -1.87
C ARG A 64 -8.64 12.09 -1.86
N THR A 65 -9.17 12.58 -2.98
CA THR A 65 -10.59 12.79 -3.25
C THR A 65 -10.98 12.16 -4.59
N LEU A 66 -12.28 12.07 -4.88
CA LEU A 66 -12.78 11.60 -6.19
C LEU A 66 -12.25 12.42 -7.37
N HIS A 67 -11.85 13.66 -7.11
CA HIS A 67 -11.37 14.61 -8.11
C HIS A 67 -9.85 14.68 -8.22
N SER A 68 -9.12 13.89 -7.44
CA SER A 68 -7.66 13.86 -7.50
C SER A 68 -7.17 13.37 -8.87
N ALA A 69 -6.25 14.11 -9.47
CA ALA A 69 -5.55 13.72 -10.68
C ALA A 69 -4.16 13.17 -10.30
N VAL A 70 -3.88 11.94 -10.70
CA VAL A 70 -2.62 11.25 -10.40
C VAL A 70 -2.18 10.42 -11.59
N ALA A 71 -0.87 10.24 -11.74
CA ALA A 71 -0.33 9.29 -12.70
C ALA A 71 -0.61 7.84 -12.28
N GLN A 72 -0.57 6.93 -13.26
CA GLN A 72 -0.61 5.49 -13.01
C GLN A 72 0.57 5.06 -12.13
N LEU A 73 0.38 3.96 -11.41
CA LEU A 73 1.48 3.32 -10.69
C LEU A 73 2.43 2.66 -11.70
N PRO A 74 3.75 2.74 -11.48
CA PRO A 74 4.72 2.01 -12.29
C PRO A 74 4.35 0.53 -12.43
N GLY A 75 4.36 0.01 -13.66
CA GLY A 75 4.05 -1.39 -13.95
C GLY A 75 2.58 -1.79 -13.77
N ARG A 76 1.64 -0.83 -13.57
CA ARG A 76 0.22 -1.12 -13.37
C ARG A 76 -0.66 -0.41 -14.40
N SER A 77 -1.61 -1.15 -14.95
CA SER A 77 -2.66 -0.63 -15.82
C SER A 77 -3.89 -0.28 -14.99
N ALA A 78 -4.00 0.98 -14.58
CA ALA A 78 -5.19 1.52 -13.90
C ALA A 78 -5.75 2.73 -14.68
N GLY A 79 -7.01 3.10 -14.46
CA GLY A 79 -7.60 4.26 -15.13
C GLY A 79 -6.88 5.58 -14.79
N THR A 80 -6.65 6.42 -15.80
CA THR A 80 -6.04 7.77 -15.61
C THR A 80 -7.08 8.86 -15.33
N ARG A 81 -8.36 8.58 -15.61
CA ARG A 81 -9.47 9.51 -15.33
C ARG A 81 -9.63 9.71 -13.83
N ARG A 82 -10.10 10.89 -13.42
CA ARG A 82 -10.49 11.13 -12.03
C ARG A 82 -11.59 10.14 -11.63
N LEU A 83 -11.59 9.68 -10.39
CA LEU A 83 -12.51 8.63 -9.91
C LEU A 83 -13.99 9.05 -9.99
N ALA A 84 -14.27 10.36 -9.89
CA ALA A 84 -15.59 10.94 -10.14
C ALA A 84 -16.17 10.59 -11.53
N ARG A 85 -15.32 10.27 -12.51
CA ARG A 85 -15.70 9.95 -13.90
C ARG A 85 -15.09 8.62 -14.37
N ALA A 86 -14.65 7.78 -13.44
CA ALA A 86 -14.09 6.48 -13.77
C ALA A 86 -15.21 5.54 -14.23
N GLU A 87 -14.91 4.79 -15.28
CA GLU A 87 -15.74 3.69 -15.80
C GLU A 87 -14.87 2.46 -16.11
N ASP A 88 -13.57 2.57 -15.82
CA ASP A 88 -12.58 1.55 -16.13
C ASP A 88 -12.79 0.34 -15.19
N PRO A 89 -12.53 -0.89 -15.66
CA PRO A 89 -12.65 -2.08 -14.82
C PRO A 89 -11.70 -2.00 -13.61
N CYS A 90 -12.01 -2.79 -12.58
CA CYS A 90 -11.13 -2.90 -11.41
C CYS A 90 -9.75 -3.40 -11.86
N ALA A 91 -8.68 -2.70 -11.46
CA ALA A 91 -7.33 -3.19 -11.67
C ALA A 91 -7.15 -4.52 -10.94
N GLU A 92 -6.42 -5.47 -11.54
CA GLU A 92 -6.23 -6.79 -10.93
C GLU A 92 -5.58 -6.64 -9.55
N PRO A 93 -6.25 -7.09 -8.46
CA PRO A 93 -5.71 -6.94 -7.13
C PRO A 93 -4.36 -7.63 -6.97
N VAL A 94 -3.49 -7.04 -6.14
CA VAL A 94 -2.15 -7.59 -5.85
C VAL A 94 -2.04 -7.94 -4.37
N ARG A 95 -1.23 -8.96 -4.06
CA ARG A 95 -0.90 -9.31 -2.68
C ARG A 95 -0.01 -8.24 -2.04
N VAL A 96 -0.29 -7.91 -0.79
CA VAL A 96 0.43 -6.94 0.03
C VAL A 96 0.58 -7.44 1.47
N LEU A 97 1.58 -6.93 2.18
CA LEU A 97 1.79 -7.23 3.59
C LEU A 97 1.17 -6.14 4.48
N ALA A 98 0.09 -6.46 5.17
CA ALA A 98 -0.64 -5.55 6.07
C ALA A 98 -0.15 -5.59 7.52
N GLY A 99 0.53 -6.66 7.91
CA GLY A 99 1.16 -6.87 9.21
C GLY A 99 2.07 -8.09 9.18
N PRO A 100 2.75 -8.42 10.30
CA PRO A 100 3.54 -9.66 10.40
C PRO A 100 2.65 -10.87 10.08
N PHE A 101 2.99 -11.59 9.00
CA PHE A 101 2.23 -12.75 8.50
C PHE A 101 0.75 -12.47 8.12
N ASP A 102 0.37 -11.20 7.95
CA ASP A 102 -0.95 -10.80 7.48
C ASP A 102 -0.87 -10.35 6.01
N GLU A 103 -1.13 -11.28 5.11
CA GLU A 103 -1.19 -11.04 3.67
C GLU A 103 -2.61 -10.69 3.24
N GLN A 104 -2.76 -9.51 2.64
CA GLN A 104 -4.03 -9.04 2.10
C GLN A 104 -3.93 -8.77 0.60
N TRP A 105 -5.06 -8.48 -0.01
CA TRP A 105 -5.12 -7.97 -1.37
C TRP A 105 -5.31 -6.46 -1.36
N LEU A 106 -4.78 -5.79 -2.38
CA LEU A 106 -4.91 -4.36 -2.62
C LEU A 106 -5.30 -4.12 -4.08
N ILE A 107 -6.22 -3.18 -4.35
CA ILE A 107 -6.42 -2.64 -5.70
C ILE A 107 -5.25 -1.69 -6.03
N PRO A 108 -4.39 -2.00 -7.02
CA PRO A 108 -3.20 -1.20 -7.31
C PRO A 108 -3.55 0.04 -8.16
N ASP A 109 -4.38 0.92 -7.62
CA ASP A 109 -4.79 2.17 -8.26
C ASP A 109 -4.39 3.37 -7.40
N HIS A 110 -3.53 4.25 -7.95
CA HIS A 110 -3.05 5.44 -7.25
C HIS A 110 -4.18 6.36 -6.79
N ARG A 111 -5.32 6.37 -7.50
CA ARG A 111 -6.50 7.18 -7.14
C ARG A 111 -7.10 6.76 -5.79
N LEU A 112 -6.85 5.52 -5.37
CA LEU A 112 -7.34 4.96 -4.10
C LEU A 112 -6.35 5.12 -2.94
N LEU A 113 -5.10 5.51 -3.22
CA LEU A 113 -4.02 5.54 -2.23
C LEU A 113 -3.71 6.98 -1.78
N ASP A 114 -3.80 7.21 -0.48
CA ASP A 114 -3.33 8.45 0.16
C ASP A 114 -1.83 8.69 -0.07
N ALA A 115 -1.01 7.65 0.03
CA ALA A 115 0.42 7.70 -0.30
C ALA A 115 0.81 6.42 -1.04
N ALA A 116 0.95 6.51 -2.36
CA ALA A 116 1.19 5.33 -3.19
C ALA A 116 2.64 4.84 -3.21
N ARG A 117 3.62 5.70 -2.90
CA ARG A 117 5.06 5.38 -2.96
C ARG A 117 5.50 4.75 -4.30
N PRO A 118 5.39 5.47 -5.44
CA PRO A 118 5.71 4.92 -6.77
C PRO A 118 7.07 4.24 -6.85
N GLU A 119 8.06 4.68 -6.07
CA GLU A 119 9.37 4.05 -5.91
C GLU A 119 9.32 2.59 -5.48
N LEU A 120 8.43 2.21 -4.56
CA LEU A 120 8.25 0.82 -4.17
C LEU A 120 7.71 -0.01 -5.34
N TRP A 121 6.79 0.55 -6.14
CA TRP A 121 6.22 -0.13 -7.31
C TRP A 121 7.24 -0.30 -8.44
N ARG A 122 8.19 0.63 -8.63
CA ARG A 122 9.22 0.52 -9.67
C ARG A 122 10.14 -0.67 -9.45
N VAL A 123 10.40 -1.02 -8.18
CA VAL A 123 11.31 -2.11 -7.82
C VAL A 123 10.58 -3.41 -7.49
N ALA A 124 9.25 -3.40 -7.33
CA ALA A 124 8.47 -4.58 -6.94
C ALA A 124 8.31 -5.62 -8.07
N ASP A 125 9.43 -6.26 -8.43
CA ASP A 125 9.48 -7.41 -9.33
C ASP A 125 9.59 -8.74 -8.57
N ALA A 126 9.81 -9.84 -9.29
CA ALA A 126 9.87 -11.19 -8.72
C ALA A 126 11.12 -11.46 -7.85
N HIS A 127 12.13 -10.58 -7.87
CA HIS A 127 13.39 -10.73 -7.16
C HIS A 127 13.55 -9.75 -5.99
N GLN A 128 12.65 -8.77 -5.89
CA GLN A 128 12.70 -7.75 -4.85
C GLN A 128 12.31 -8.30 -3.47
N VAL A 129 13.11 -7.91 -2.46
CA VAL A 129 12.81 -8.12 -1.04
C VAL A 129 12.84 -6.77 -0.33
N PHE A 130 11.80 -6.48 0.44
CA PHE A 130 11.69 -5.30 1.30
C PHE A 130 12.04 -5.67 2.73
N ALA A 131 12.90 -4.86 3.35
CA ALA A 131 13.12 -4.87 4.80
C ALA A 131 12.21 -3.81 5.43
N VAL A 132 11.37 -4.21 6.38
CA VAL A 132 10.37 -3.35 7.01
C VAL A 132 10.55 -3.36 8.51
N THR A 133 10.65 -2.18 9.13
CA THR A 133 10.70 -2.07 10.59
C THR A 133 9.32 -2.22 11.19
N THR A 134 9.22 -3.01 12.26
CA THR A 134 7.94 -3.19 12.97
C THR A 134 8.05 -2.61 14.38
N PRO A 135 6.91 -2.24 14.99
CA PRO A 135 6.90 -1.82 16.39
C PRO A 135 7.06 -3.00 17.37
N ASP A 136 7.10 -4.25 16.89
CA ASP A 136 7.31 -5.43 17.74
C ASP A 136 8.80 -5.53 18.13
N ALA A 137 9.08 -5.39 19.43
CA ALA A 137 10.43 -5.49 19.98
C ALA A 137 11.06 -6.89 19.78
N HIS A 138 10.24 -7.93 19.61
CA HIS A 138 10.73 -9.30 19.35
C HIS A 138 11.01 -9.55 17.87
N HIS A 139 10.32 -8.85 16.97
CA HIS A 139 10.49 -8.94 15.52
C HIS A 139 10.64 -7.54 14.92
N PRO A 140 11.73 -6.81 15.25
CA PRO A 140 11.88 -5.41 14.88
C PRO A 140 12.03 -5.21 13.36
N VAL A 141 12.38 -6.26 12.62
CA VAL A 141 12.53 -6.23 11.16
C VAL A 141 11.85 -7.45 10.53
N LEU A 142 11.10 -7.21 9.45
CA LEU A 142 10.54 -8.24 8.57
C LEU A 142 11.15 -8.13 7.18
N ALA A 143 11.49 -9.27 6.59
CA ALA A 143 11.82 -9.38 5.18
C ALA A 143 10.62 -9.94 4.42
N THR A 144 10.23 -9.30 3.31
CA THR A 144 9.06 -9.72 2.51
C THR A 144 9.26 -9.40 1.03
N SER A 145 8.74 -10.25 0.15
CA SER A 145 8.63 -9.94 -1.28
C SER A 145 7.37 -9.14 -1.63
N LEU A 146 6.48 -8.91 -0.66
CA LEU A 146 5.22 -8.19 -0.85
C LEU A 146 5.38 -6.71 -0.54
N LEU A 147 4.61 -5.88 -1.25
CA LEU A 147 4.55 -4.45 -0.96
C LEU A 147 3.99 -4.22 0.45
N PRO A 148 4.70 -3.46 1.31
CA PRO A 148 4.25 -3.23 2.68
C PRO A 148 3.20 -2.11 2.76
N THR A 149 2.14 -2.38 3.52
CA THR A 149 1.11 -1.38 3.91
C THR A 149 1.02 -1.19 5.43
N LEU A 150 1.71 -2.04 6.20
CA LEU A 150 1.79 -1.95 7.65
C LEU A 150 2.31 -0.59 8.11
N ARG A 151 1.80 -0.11 9.25
CA ARG A 151 2.35 1.08 9.90
C ARG A 151 3.70 0.73 10.50
N THR A 152 4.75 1.33 9.97
CA THR A 152 6.05 1.36 10.64
C THR A 152 6.01 2.38 11.77
N GLY A 153 6.83 2.19 12.81
CA GLY A 153 7.16 3.27 13.73
C GLY A 153 7.71 4.49 12.98
N ARG A 154 7.68 5.68 13.60
CA ARG A 154 8.42 6.82 13.05
C ARG A 154 9.90 6.44 13.04
N VAL A 155 10.51 6.41 11.84
CA VAL A 155 11.97 6.49 11.69
C VAL A 155 12.38 7.90 12.05
#